data_AF-B3QWP1-F1
#
_entry.id   AF-B3QWP1-F1
#
_cell.length_a   1.000
_cell.length_b   1.000
_cell.length_c   1.000
_cell.angle_alpha   90.00
_cell.angle_beta   90.00
_cell.angle_gamma   90.00
#
_symmetry.space_group_name_H-M   'P 1'
#
loop_
_entity.id
_entity.type
_entity.pdbx_description
1 polymer ?
#
loop_
_entity_poly.entity_id
_entity_poly.type
_entity_poly.pdbx_seq_one_letter_code
_entity_poly.pdbx_strand_id
1 'polypeptide(L)'
;MSSTEKEDFRKIVLTENQLRAAEKVLKEFATKTGASAVILGDMTGQLLAKQGGLMDRDLEVFSVLAASNFAATAEMAKQIGERTSFEVLFHEGEARSIYLLSLNEKYILEVIFKSTIPPGTIRIYSKKAKEKLLEIISSEEFEVDFSNIFDDNFNALLDEQLNKTLGENPD
;
A
#
# COMPACT_ATOMS: atom_id res chain seq x y z
N MET A 1 19.21 10.49 20.48
CA MET A 1 18.01 10.14 19.71
C MET A 1 17.13 9.26 20.57
N SER A 2 15.88 9.67 20.78
CA SER A 2 14.93 8.92 21.59
C SER A 2 14.52 7.63 20.89
N SER A 3 14.07 6.63 21.64
CA SER A 3 13.50 5.38 21.11
C SER A 3 12.35 5.60 20.11
N THR A 4 11.67 6.74 20.19
CA THR A 4 10.57 7.14 19.31
C THR A 4 11.06 7.62 17.93
N GLU A 5 12.27 8.16 17.82
CA GLU A 5 12.84 8.63 16.54
C GLU A 5 13.40 7.50 15.68
N LYS A 6 13.69 6.33 16.27
CA LYS A 6 14.24 5.16 15.57
C LYS A 6 13.18 4.32 14.84
N GLU A 7 11.91 4.42 15.21
CA GLU A 7 10.83 3.72 14.50
C GLU A 7 10.47 4.41 13.18
N ASP A 8 10.62 5.74 13.10
CA ASP A 8 10.20 6.57 11.96
C ASP A 8 11.01 6.28 10.68
N PHE A 9 12.16 5.61 10.80
CA PHE A 9 13.03 5.25 9.68
C PHE A 9 12.98 3.76 9.29
N ARG A 10 12.08 2.95 9.88
CA ARG A 10 11.92 1.55 9.48
C ARG A 10 10.91 1.39 8.35
N LYS A 11 11.39 1.53 7.12
CA LYS A 11 10.60 1.14 5.95
C LYS A 11 10.77 -0.35 5.68
N ILE A 12 9.70 -1.12 5.81
CA ILE A 12 9.70 -2.50 5.29
C ILE A 12 9.65 -2.43 3.77
N VAL A 13 10.68 -2.98 3.14
CA VAL A 13 10.78 -3.07 1.68
C VAL A 13 10.54 -4.53 1.29
N LEU A 14 9.52 -4.77 0.47
CA LEU A 14 9.29 -6.09 -0.11
C LEU A 14 10.39 -6.41 -1.12
N THR A 15 10.94 -7.62 -1.07
CA THR A 15 11.92 -8.08 -2.06
C THR A 15 11.26 -8.25 -3.44
N GLU A 16 12.06 -8.23 -4.52
CA GLU A 16 11.51 -8.50 -5.85
C GLU A 16 10.80 -9.86 -5.94
N ASN A 17 11.28 -10.86 -5.20
CA ASN A 17 10.66 -12.19 -5.16
C ASN A 17 9.29 -12.14 -4.49
N GLN A 18 9.16 -11.41 -3.38
CA GLN A 18 7.88 -11.21 -2.71
C GLN A 18 6.90 -10.44 -3.59
N LEU A 19 7.35 -9.38 -4.28
CA LEU A 19 6.51 -8.63 -5.21
C LEU A 19 6.01 -9.53 -6.36
N ARG A 20 6.90 -10.30 -6.99
CA ARG A 20 6.50 -11.26 -8.05
C ARG A 20 5.56 -12.34 -7.53
N ALA A 21 5.72 -12.80 -6.30
CA ALA A 21 4.80 -13.76 -5.69
C ALA A 21 3.43 -13.14 -5.41
N ALA A 22 3.40 -11.90 -4.91
CA ALA A 22 2.17 -11.15 -4.70
C ALA A 22 1.42 -10.93 -6.02
N GLU A 23 2.10 -10.50 -7.09
CA GLU A 23 1.51 -10.35 -8.43
C GLU A 23 0.84 -11.63 -8.94
N LYS A 24 1.43 -12.81 -8.66
CA LYS A 24 0.79 -14.09 -9.00
C LYS A 24 -0.53 -14.31 -8.26
N VAL A 25 -0.59 -13.93 -6.97
CA VAL A 25 -1.83 -13.98 -6.19
C VAL A 25 -2.87 -13.01 -6.76
N LEU A 26 -2.48 -11.78 -7.09
CA LEU A 26 -3.37 -10.78 -7.70
C LEU A 26 -3.89 -11.24 -9.07
N LYS A 27 -3.03 -11.89 -9.88
CA LYS A 27 -3.39 -12.50 -11.15
C LYS A 27 -4.40 -13.63 -11.00
N GLU A 28 -4.18 -14.53 -10.06
CA GLU A 28 -5.13 -15.61 -9.75
C GLU A 28 -6.49 -15.02 -9.31
N PHE A 29 -6.47 -14.02 -8.42
CA PHE A 29 -7.66 -13.32 -7.98
C PHE A 29 -8.43 -12.72 -9.15
N ALA A 30 -7.76 -11.92 -10.00
CA ALA A 30 -8.40 -11.24 -11.13
C ALA A 30 -9.02 -12.26 -12.10
N THR A 31 -8.30 -13.37 -12.35
CA THR A 31 -8.79 -14.46 -13.21
C THR A 31 -10.06 -15.10 -12.66
N LYS A 32 -10.12 -15.34 -11.33
CA LYS A 32 -11.26 -16.01 -10.69
C LYS A 32 -12.48 -15.11 -10.48
N THR A 33 -12.26 -13.80 -10.38
CA THR A 33 -13.33 -12.83 -10.05
C THR A 33 -13.80 -12.01 -11.24
N GLY A 34 -12.97 -11.84 -12.27
CA GLY A 34 -13.22 -10.88 -13.35
C GLY A 34 -13.00 -9.42 -12.91
N ALA A 35 -12.28 -9.18 -11.80
CA ALA A 35 -11.96 -7.83 -11.35
C ALA A 35 -11.21 -7.04 -12.45
N SER A 36 -11.53 -5.75 -12.56
CA SER A 36 -10.90 -4.86 -13.54
C SER A 36 -9.50 -4.44 -13.10
N ALA A 37 -9.31 -4.20 -11.80
CA ALA A 37 -8.01 -3.96 -11.19
C ALA A 37 -7.97 -4.58 -9.80
N VAL A 38 -6.81 -5.11 -9.42
CA VAL A 38 -6.50 -5.64 -8.09
C VAL A 38 -5.13 -5.10 -7.72
N ILE A 39 -5.02 -4.44 -6.58
CA ILE A 39 -3.82 -3.71 -6.18
C ILE A 39 -3.44 -4.13 -4.76
N LEU A 40 -2.17 -4.43 -4.56
CA LEU A 40 -1.55 -4.47 -3.25
C LEU A 40 -0.86 -3.12 -3.04
N GLY A 41 -1.32 -2.37 -2.06
CA GLY A 41 -0.70 -1.12 -1.63
C GLY A 41 -0.34 -1.14 -0.15
N ASP A 42 0.26 -0.05 0.31
CA ASP A 42 0.43 0.23 1.74
C ASP A 42 -0.52 1.34 2.22
N MET A 43 -0.59 1.52 3.54
CA MET A 43 -1.43 2.55 4.18
C MET A 43 -0.94 3.98 3.95
N THR A 44 0.19 4.18 3.27
CA THR A 44 0.67 5.50 2.82
C THR A 44 0.21 5.84 1.40
N GLY A 45 -0.38 4.86 0.69
CA GLY A 45 -0.82 5.00 -0.69
C GLY A 45 0.22 4.54 -1.71
N GLN A 46 1.33 3.93 -1.29
CA GLN A 46 2.30 3.38 -2.22
C GLN A 46 1.71 2.13 -2.90
N LEU A 47 1.71 2.13 -4.23
CA LEU A 47 1.39 0.94 -5.02
C LEU A 47 2.59 -0.01 -5.03
N LEU A 48 2.40 -1.23 -4.52
CA LEU A 48 3.46 -2.24 -4.42
C LEU A 48 3.38 -3.25 -5.57
N ALA A 49 2.18 -3.76 -5.84
CA ALA A 49 1.93 -4.69 -6.93
C ALA A 49 0.52 -4.51 -7.48
N LYS A 50 0.30 -4.81 -8.76
CA LYS A 50 -1.03 -4.69 -9.39
C LYS A 50 -1.28 -5.73 -10.46
N GLN A 51 -2.55 -6.06 -10.65
CA GLN A 51 -3.04 -6.82 -11.79
C GLN A 51 -4.22 -6.09 -12.44
N GLY A 52 -4.21 -6.04 -13.77
CA GLY A 52 -5.26 -5.39 -14.55
C GLY A 52 -5.05 -3.89 -14.62
N GLY A 53 -6.13 -3.16 -14.87
CA GLY A 53 -6.08 -1.71 -15.00
C GLY A 53 -7.35 -1.12 -15.59
N LEU A 54 -7.42 0.20 -15.51
CA LEU A 54 -8.44 1.01 -16.15
C LEU A 54 -7.72 1.86 -17.20
N MET A 55 -8.14 1.78 -18.46
CA MET A 55 -7.42 2.37 -19.60
C MET A 55 -7.06 3.84 -19.43
N ASP A 56 -7.83 4.60 -18.65
CA ASP A 56 -7.69 6.06 -18.48
C ASP A 56 -7.52 6.52 -17.02
N ARG A 57 -7.12 5.63 -16.10
CA ARG A 57 -6.95 5.99 -14.68
C ARG A 57 -5.58 5.63 -14.16
N ASP A 58 -4.99 6.60 -13.49
CA ASP A 58 -3.77 6.46 -12.69
C ASP A 58 -4.11 5.66 -11.42
N LEU A 59 -3.55 4.45 -11.32
CA LEU A 59 -3.83 3.55 -10.20
C LEU A 59 -2.99 3.92 -8.97
N GLU A 60 -1.88 4.62 -9.18
CA GLU A 60 -1.03 5.16 -8.13
C GLU A 60 -1.79 6.27 -7.39
N VAL A 61 -2.45 7.19 -8.12
CA VAL A 61 -3.37 8.17 -7.52
C VAL A 61 -4.54 7.49 -6.82
N PHE A 62 -5.07 6.41 -7.39
CA PHE A 62 -6.15 5.65 -6.75
C PHE A 62 -5.71 5.06 -5.40
N SER A 63 -4.54 4.45 -5.32
CA SER A 63 -4.00 3.91 -4.06
C SER A 63 -3.81 4.97 -2.99
N VAL A 64 -3.33 6.17 -3.36
CA VAL A 64 -3.24 7.31 -2.42
C VAL A 64 -4.61 7.71 -1.88
N LEU A 65 -5.63 7.78 -2.75
CA LEU A 65 -7.01 8.08 -2.34
C LEU A 65 -7.60 6.97 -1.47
N ALA A 66 -7.34 5.70 -1.79
CA ALA A 66 -7.81 4.55 -1.04
C ALA A 66 -7.22 4.53 0.38
N ALA A 67 -5.91 4.75 0.52
CA ALA A 67 -5.23 4.88 1.81
C ALA A 67 -5.78 6.06 2.63
N SER A 68 -5.96 7.22 1.99
CA SER A 68 -6.54 8.41 2.63
C SER A 68 -7.97 8.16 3.13
N ASN A 69 -8.78 7.45 2.35
CA ASN A 69 -10.14 7.05 2.74
C ASN A 69 -10.12 6.09 3.94
N PHE A 70 -9.18 5.14 3.95
CA PHE A 70 -9.02 4.21 5.07
C PHE A 70 -8.64 4.96 6.37
N ALA A 71 -7.72 5.92 6.28
CA ALA A 71 -7.34 6.77 7.41
C ALA A 71 -8.53 7.61 7.92
N ALA A 72 -9.31 8.22 7.03
CA ALA A 72 -10.48 9.01 7.42
C ALA A 72 -11.57 8.15 8.09
N THR A 73 -11.83 6.96 7.56
CA THR A 73 -12.85 6.05 8.12
C THR A 73 -12.42 5.39 9.43
N ALA A 74 -11.12 5.34 9.75
CA ALA A 74 -10.62 4.96 11.07
C ALA A 74 -11.12 5.92 12.17
N GLU A 75 -11.20 7.22 11.88
CA GLU A 75 -11.81 8.19 12.81
C GLU A 75 -13.31 7.97 12.94
N MET A 76 -14.00 7.64 11.85
CA MET A 76 -15.43 7.29 11.92
C MET A 76 -15.66 6.07 12.82
N ALA A 77 -14.83 5.04 12.72
CA ALA A 77 -14.90 3.85 13.57
C ALA A 77 -14.82 4.24 15.06
N LYS A 78 -13.86 5.10 15.43
CA LYS A 78 -13.74 5.62 16.81
C LYS A 78 -14.99 6.39 17.24
N GLN A 79 -15.52 7.26 16.38
CA GLN A 79 -16.71 8.08 16.69
C GLN A 79 -17.95 7.23 16.96
N ILE A 80 -18.07 6.05 16.34
CA ILE A 80 -19.19 5.12 16.58
C ILE A 80 -18.90 4.10 17.69
N GLY A 81 -17.75 4.20 18.36
CA GLY A 81 -17.38 3.34 19.49
C GLY A 81 -16.74 2.00 19.11
N GLU A 82 -16.33 1.81 17.85
CA GLU A 82 -15.51 0.66 17.48
C GLU A 82 -14.13 0.75 18.15
N ARG A 83 -13.64 -0.39 18.63
CA ARG A 83 -12.32 -0.47 19.27
C ARG A 83 -11.17 -0.49 18.26
N THR A 84 -11.47 -0.86 17.03
CA THR A 84 -10.52 -1.04 15.93
C THR A 84 -11.10 -0.41 14.67
N SER A 85 -10.22 0.01 13.75
CA SER A 85 -10.64 0.48 12.43
C SER A 85 -11.41 -0.59 11.66
N PHE A 86 -12.24 -0.17 10.71
CA PHE A 86 -12.90 -1.10 9.79
C PHE A 86 -11.85 -1.89 9.02
N GLU A 87 -12.03 -3.21 8.94
CA GLU A 87 -11.15 -4.07 8.13
C GLU A 87 -11.50 -3.94 6.63
N VAL A 88 -12.76 -3.67 6.31
CA VAL A 88 -13.30 -3.65 4.94
C VAL A 88 -14.06 -2.36 4.70
N LEU A 89 -13.78 -1.71 3.58
CA LEU A 89 -14.60 -0.63 3.03
C LEU A 89 -15.14 -1.06 1.67
N PHE A 90 -16.43 -0.85 1.45
CA PHE A 90 -17.10 -1.17 0.21
C PHE A 90 -17.84 0.06 -0.31
N HIS A 91 -17.55 0.44 -1.56
CA HIS A 91 -18.22 1.55 -2.24
C HIS A 91 -18.92 0.99 -3.46
N GLU A 92 -20.24 1.04 -3.44
CA GLU A 92 -21.07 0.64 -4.57
C GLU A 92 -21.18 1.81 -5.55
N GLY A 93 -20.97 1.52 -6.83
CA GLY A 93 -21.26 2.47 -7.90
C GLY A 93 -22.11 1.83 -8.98
N GLU A 94 -22.66 2.65 -9.87
CA GLU A 94 -23.56 2.18 -10.94
C GLU A 94 -22.85 1.25 -11.93
N ALA A 95 -21.67 1.65 -12.40
CA ALA A 95 -20.90 0.86 -13.38
C ALA A 95 -19.80 0.01 -12.74
N ARG A 96 -19.19 0.52 -11.66
CA ARG A 96 -18.09 -0.13 -10.95
C ARG A 96 -18.23 0.09 -9.46
N SER A 97 -17.75 -0.90 -8.71
CA SER A 97 -17.67 -0.86 -7.25
C SER A 97 -16.22 -1.06 -6.81
N ILE A 98 -15.92 -0.57 -5.60
CA ILE A 98 -14.60 -0.64 -4.97
C ILE A 98 -14.72 -1.47 -3.69
N TYR A 99 -13.79 -2.39 -3.51
CA TYR A 99 -13.64 -3.17 -2.28
C TYR A 99 -12.21 -3.01 -1.76
N LEU A 100 -12.08 -2.41 -0.58
CA LEU A 100 -10.81 -2.22 0.11
C LEU A 100 -10.77 -3.16 1.32
N LEU A 101 -9.67 -3.87 1.51
CA LEU A 101 -9.44 -4.79 2.61
C LEU A 101 -8.09 -4.51 3.25
N SER A 102 -8.07 -4.12 4.52
CA SER A 102 -6.84 -4.10 5.30
C SER A 102 -6.31 -5.53 5.46
N LEU A 103 -5.05 -5.74 5.07
CA LEU A 103 -4.35 -6.99 5.33
C LEU A 103 -3.82 -7.01 6.76
N ASN A 104 -3.19 -5.89 7.16
CA ASN A 104 -2.74 -5.57 8.51
C ASN A 104 -2.62 -4.03 8.63
N GLU A 105 -1.88 -3.53 9.62
CA GLU A 105 -1.69 -2.09 9.82
C GLU A 105 -0.83 -1.40 8.73
N LYS A 106 -0.13 -2.18 7.90
CA LYS A 106 0.80 -1.66 6.90
C LYS A 106 0.25 -1.78 5.47
N TYR A 107 -0.50 -2.84 5.17
CA TYR A 107 -0.88 -3.17 3.80
C TYR A 107 -2.39 -3.22 3.57
N ILE A 108 -2.79 -2.88 2.36
CA ILE A 108 -4.18 -2.86 1.90
C ILE A 108 -4.30 -3.57 0.55
N LEU A 109 -5.37 -4.35 0.39
CA LEU A 109 -5.78 -4.94 -0.88
C LEU A 109 -6.95 -4.13 -1.43
N GLU A 110 -6.78 -3.60 -2.63
CA GLU A 110 -7.75 -2.74 -3.30
C GLU A 110 -8.28 -3.44 -4.54
N VAL A 111 -9.60 -3.47 -4.71
CA VAL A 111 -10.25 -4.17 -5.82
C VAL A 111 -11.26 -3.26 -6.48
N ILE A 112 -11.12 -3.11 -7.80
CA ILE A 112 -12.09 -2.41 -8.65
C ILE A 112 -12.73 -3.44 -9.58
N PHE A 113 -14.06 -3.48 -9.59
CA PHE A 113 -14.81 -4.47 -10.37
C PHE A 113 -16.10 -3.90 -10.92
N LYS A 114 -16.62 -4.51 -12.00
CA LYS A 114 -17.91 -4.13 -12.59
C LYS A 114 -19.04 -4.45 -11.61
N SER A 115 -20.03 -3.58 -11.49
CA SER A 115 -21.16 -3.77 -10.56
C SER A 115 -22.03 -4.99 -10.87
N THR A 116 -21.86 -5.59 -12.06
CA THR A 116 -22.46 -6.89 -12.42
C THR A 116 -21.85 -8.08 -11.68
N ILE A 117 -20.66 -7.94 -11.09
CA ILE A 117 -20.03 -8.99 -10.28
C ILE A 117 -20.57 -8.89 -8.84
N PRO A 118 -21.13 -9.98 -8.27
CA PRO A 118 -21.65 -9.96 -6.92
C PRO A 118 -20.56 -9.61 -5.89
N PRO A 119 -20.80 -8.67 -4.95
CA PRO A 119 -19.82 -8.32 -3.91
C PRO A 119 -19.38 -9.51 -3.04
N GLY A 120 -20.26 -10.49 -2.86
CA GLY A 120 -19.95 -11.74 -2.14
C GLY A 120 -18.81 -12.53 -2.78
N THR A 121 -18.73 -12.55 -4.13
CA THR A 121 -17.62 -13.18 -4.86
C THR A 121 -16.30 -12.49 -4.51
N ILE A 122 -16.27 -11.16 -4.58
CA ILE A 122 -15.09 -10.37 -4.23
C ILE A 122 -14.67 -10.65 -2.79
N ARG A 123 -15.62 -10.59 -1.84
CA ARG A 123 -15.35 -10.87 -0.41
C ARG A 123 -14.69 -12.24 -0.18
N ILE A 124 -15.20 -13.31 -0.80
CA ILE A 124 -14.66 -14.67 -0.62
C ILE A 124 -13.22 -14.75 -1.13
N TYR A 125 -12.96 -14.21 -2.32
CA TYR A 125 -11.62 -14.25 -2.90
C TYR A 125 -10.65 -13.31 -2.20
N SER A 126 -11.11 -12.18 -1.65
CA SER A 126 -10.25 -11.24 -0.93
C SER A 126 -9.73 -11.84 0.37
N LYS A 127 -10.56 -12.60 1.09
CA LYS A 127 -10.11 -13.35 2.28
C LYS A 127 -8.99 -14.35 1.95
N LYS A 128 -9.16 -15.13 0.89
CA LYS A 128 -8.14 -16.10 0.43
C LYS A 128 -6.86 -15.41 -0.04
N ALA A 129 -6.99 -14.27 -0.74
CA ALA A 129 -5.84 -13.48 -1.16
C ALA A 129 -5.10 -12.89 0.05
N LYS A 130 -5.82 -12.38 1.06
CA LYS A 130 -5.22 -11.86 2.30
C LYS A 130 -4.33 -12.89 2.99
N GLU A 131 -4.79 -14.12 3.16
CA GLU A 131 -4.01 -15.20 3.77
C GLU A 131 -2.69 -15.44 3.02
N LYS A 132 -2.77 -15.62 1.69
CA LYS A 132 -1.58 -15.84 0.84
C LYS A 132 -0.62 -14.65 0.82
N LEU A 133 -1.16 -13.43 0.75
CA LEU A 133 -0.35 -12.21 0.69
C LEU A 133 0.40 -12.00 2.01
N LEU A 134 -0.25 -12.22 3.16
CA LEU A 134 0.43 -12.14 4.46
C LEU A 134 1.51 -13.20 4.62
N GLU A 135 1.31 -14.42 4.11
CA GLU A 135 2.34 -15.47 4.08
C GLU A 135 3.57 -15.03 3.25
N ILE A 136 3.34 -14.47 2.07
CA ILE A 136 4.41 -13.94 1.20
C ILE A 136 5.16 -12.77 1.86
N ILE A 137 4.43 -11.85 2.50
CA ILE A 137 5.02 -10.65 3.10
C ILE A 137 5.83 -11.00 4.37
N SER A 138 5.34 -11.94 5.18
CA SER A 138 5.99 -12.35 6.42
C SER A 138 7.22 -13.26 6.24
N SER A 139 7.41 -13.85 5.06
CA SER A 139 8.48 -14.83 4.83
C SER A 139 9.89 -14.23 4.86
N GLU A 140 10.03 -12.92 4.68
CA GLU A 140 11.33 -12.22 4.55
C GLU A 140 11.24 -10.75 5.03
N GLU A 141 10.79 -10.49 6.27
CA GLU A 141 10.87 -9.12 6.83
C GLU A 141 12.33 -8.71 7.02
N PHE A 142 12.87 -7.93 6.08
CA PHE A 142 14.12 -7.22 6.28
C PHE A 142 13.82 -5.85 6.88
N GLU A 143 14.15 -5.67 8.17
CA GLU A 143 14.24 -4.34 8.75
C GLU A 143 15.46 -3.64 8.16
N VAL A 144 15.23 -2.67 7.26
CA VAL A 144 16.28 -1.79 6.79
C VAL A 144 16.39 -0.64 7.78
N ASP A 145 17.43 -0.65 8.61
CA ASP A 145 17.78 0.48 9.46
C ASP A 145 18.46 1.57 8.60
N PHE A 146 17.66 2.52 8.14
CA PHE A 146 18.19 3.66 7.38
C PHE A 146 19.04 4.61 8.23
N SER A 147 19.01 4.52 9.57
CA SER A 147 19.80 5.40 10.46
C SER A 147 21.30 5.34 10.12
N ASN A 148 21.82 4.14 9.83
CA ASN A 148 23.24 3.96 9.49
C ASN A 148 23.58 4.37 8.04
N ILE A 149 22.57 4.42 7.14
CA ILE A 149 22.76 4.85 5.74
C ILE A 149 22.84 6.39 5.67
N PHE A 150 22.09 7.08 6.52
CA PHE A 150 22.13 8.55 6.60
C PHE A 150 23.45 9.07 7.18
N ASP A 151 24.06 8.35 8.13
CA ASP A 151 25.25 8.84 8.84
C ASP A 151 26.54 8.82 7.99
N ASP A 152 26.86 7.73 7.30
CA ASP A 152 28.24 7.53 6.81
C ASP A 152 28.52 8.06 5.39
N ASN A 153 27.49 8.32 4.57
CA ASN A 153 27.70 8.69 3.16
C ASN A 153 26.76 9.78 2.63
N PHE A 154 25.56 9.90 3.18
CA PHE A 154 24.57 10.87 2.68
C PHE A 154 24.87 12.29 3.14
N ASN A 155 25.28 12.49 4.39
CA ASN A 155 25.63 13.83 4.92
C ASN A 155 26.81 14.47 4.15
N ALA A 156 27.87 13.70 3.87
CA ALA A 156 29.00 14.20 3.09
C ALA A 156 28.60 14.58 1.65
N LEU A 157 27.71 13.79 1.02
CA LEU A 157 27.19 14.08 -0.31
C LEU A 157 26.21 15.27 -0.31
N LEU A 158 25.39 15.42 0.74
CA LEU A 158 24.48 16.55 0.92
C LEU A 158 25.23 17.85 1.16
N ASP A 159 26.24 17.84 2.02
CA ASP A 159 27.08 19.01 2.28
C ASP A 159 27.81 19.45 1.00
N GLU A 160 28.31 18.50 0.21
CA GLU A 160 28.94 18.79 -1.08
C GLU A 160 27.94 19.38 -2.10
N GLN A 161 26.73 18.81 -2.20
CA GLN A 161 25.70 19.25 -3.15
C GLN A 161 25.02 20.56 -2.72
N LEU A 162 24.82 20.79 -1.41
CA LEU A 162 24.32 22.04 -0.85
C LEU A 162 25.32 23.16 -1.06
N ASN A 163 26.63 22.93 -0.80
CA ASN A 163 27.66 23.92 -1.13
C ASN A 163 27.75 24.20 -2.64
N LYS A 164 27.52 23.21 -3.50
CA LYS A 164 27.45 23.44 -4.96
C LYS A 164 26.22 24.24 -5.41
N THR A 165 25.10 24.10 -4.70
CA THR A 165 23.80 24.68 -5.11
C THR A 165 23.53 26.03 -4.44
N LEU A 166 24.05 26.23 -3.23
CA LEU A 166 23.84 27.42 -2.39
C LEU A 166 25.14 28.20 -2.12
N GLY A 167 26.30 27.65 -2.48
CA GLY A 167 27.58 28.34 -2.41
C GLY A 167 27.63 29.48 -3.41
N GLU A 168 27.72 30.69 -2.87
CA GLU A 168 27.71 31.98 -3.56
C GLU A 168 28.71 32.03 -4.74
N ASN A 169 28.23 32.50 -5.90
CA ASN A 169 29.09 33.14 -6.87
C ASN A 169 29.76 34.35 -6.20
N PRO A 170 31.09 34.43 -6.15
CA PRO A 170 31.75 35.68 -5.80
C PRO A 170 31.69 36.60 -7.03
N ASP A 171 30.80 37.58 -7.01
CA ASP A 171 30.94 38.87 -7.69
C ASP A 171 30.30 39.98 -6.84
#